data_AF-A0A4V2B9R5-F1
#
_entry.id   AF-A0A4V2B9R5-F1
#
_cell.length_a   1.000
_cell.length_b   1.000
_cell.length_c   1.000
_cell.angle_alpha   90.00
_cell.angle_beta   90.00
_cell.angle_gamma   90.00
#
_symmetry.space_group_name_H-M   'P 1'
#
loop_
_entity.id
_entity.type
_entity.pdbx_description
1 polymer ?
#
loop_
_entity_poly.entity_id
_entity_poly.type
_entity_poly.pdbx_seq_one_letter_code
_entity_poly.pdbx_strand_id
1 'polypeptide(L)'
;MLVKTFGSAVYGIEAITITVEVNIAAGTKYFVVGLPDIAIKESYFRIESALKNCGFKMPRQQVVVNMAPADIRKEGSSYDLTIATGVLAASGQIETAELEKYLIMGELSLDGSLQPIKGALPIAAQARKEGYKGFI
;
A
#
# COMPACT_ATOMS: atom_id res chain seq x y z
N MET A 1 3.30 12.54 10.20
CA MET A 1 1.93 12.06 10.49
C MET A 1 1.91 10.58 10.15
N LEU A 2 1.39 9.74 11.05
CA LEU A 2 1.26 8.30 10.85
C LEU A 2 -0.11 8.02 10.22
N VAL A 3 -0.14 7.29 9.12
CA VAL A 3 -1.37 6.83 8.46
C VAL A 3 -1.32 5.33 8.32
N LYS A 4 -2.48 4.68 8.48
CA LYS A 4 -2.65 3.25 8.26
C LYS A 4 -3.49 3.01 7.01
N THR A 5 -3.03 2.10 6.17
CA THR A 5 -3.78 1.51 5.08
C THR A 5 -3.70 -0.01 5.20
N PHE A 6 -4.66 -0.70 4.58
CA PHE A 6 -4.78 -2.15 4.71
C PHE A 6 -4.69 -2.79 3.33
N GLY A 7 -3.84 -3.80 3.21
CA GLY A 7 -3.73 -4.67 2.06
C GLY A 7 -3.86 -6.13 2.48
N SER A 8 -3.48 -7.06 1.61
CA SER A 8 -3.52 -8.49 1.93
C SER A 8 -2.42 -9.26 1.22
N ALA A 9 -1.88 -10.27 1.89
CA ALA A 9 -1.07 -11.31 1.31
C ALA A 9 -1.94 -12.54 1.03
N VAL A 10 -1.60 -13.31 0.00
CA VAL A 10 -2.32 -14.56 -0.34
C VAL A 10 -1.36 -15.73 -0.23
N TYR A 11 -1.77 -16.75 0.53
CA TYR A 11 -1.03 -17.99 0.76
C TYR A 11 -1.90 -19.18 0.36
N GLY A 12 -1.63 -19.73 -0.82
CA GLY A 12 -2.46 -20.77 -1.40
C GLY A 12 -3.89 -20.27 -1.65
N ILE A 13 -4.84 -20.72 -0.82
CA ILE A 13 -6.26 -20.33 -0.90
C ILE A 13 -6.67 -19.34 0.20
N GLU A 14 -5.78 -19.04 1.14
CA GLU A 14 -6.07 -18.14 2.25
C GLU A 14 -5.49 -16.74 2.00
N ALA A 15 -6.14 -15.74 2.57
CA ALA A 15 -5.68 -14.36 2.55
C ALA A 15 -5.47 -13.87 3.98
N ILE A 16 -4.39 -13.11 4.19
CA ILE A 16 -4.02 -12.54 5.48
C ILE A 16 -3.89 -11.04 5.29
N THR A 17 -4.62 -10.28 6.11
CA THR A 17 -4.57 -8.82 6.08
C THR A 17 -3.18 -8.32 6.48
N ILE A 18 -2.65 -7.42 5.66
CA ILE A 18 -1.39 -6.72 5.89
C ILE A 18 -1.69 -5.29 6.26
N THR A 19 -1.23 -4.86 7.44
CA THR A 19 -1.29 -3.45 7.83
C THR A 19 -0.08 -2.74 7.27
N VAL A 20 -0.32 -1.69 6.47
CA VAL A 20 0.71 -0.81 5.93
C VAL A 20 0.63 0.51 6.65
N GLU A 21 1.68 0.85 7.38
CA GLU A 21 1.77 2.12 8.09
C GLU A 21 2.76 3.01 7.36
N VAL A 22 2.32 4.22 7.00
CA VAL A 22 3.16 5.21 6.35
C VAL A 22 3.38 6.38 7.30
N ASN A 23 4.64 6.69 7.56
CA ASN A 23 5.02 7.85 8.35
C ASN A 23 5.93 8.77 7.55
N ILE A 24 5.60 10.06 7.56
CA ILE A 24 6.43 11.13 7.00
C ILE A 24 7.16 11.87 8.13
N ALA A 25 8.48 11.96 8.00
CA ALA A 25 9.39 12.61 8.94
C ALA A 25 10.42 13.51 8.22
N ALA A 26 11.22 14.26 8.97
CA ALA A 26 12.30 15.05 8.41
C ALA A 26 13.37 14.15 7.75
N GLY A 27 13.90 14.57 6.60
CA GLY A 27 14.88 13.82 5.79
C GLY A 27 14.42 13.67 4.34
N THR A 28 15.04 12.77 3.57
CA THR A 28 14.74 12.56 2.14
C THR A 28 14.74 11.09 1.71
N LYS A 29 14.93 10.16 2.65
CA LYS A 29 15.07 8.74 2.35
C LYS A 29 13.71 8.04 2.27
N TYR A 30 13.65 6.95 1.51
CA TYR A 30 12.50 6.06 1.45
C TYR A 30 12.87 4.71 2.03
N PHE A 31 12.08 4.22 2.99
CA PHE A 31 12.32 2.94 3.66
C PHE A 31 11.08 2.07 3.61
N VAL A 32 11.26 0.79 3.30
CA VAL A 32 10.22 -0.24 3.48
C VAL A 32 10.75 -1.31 4.42
N VAL A 33 10.01 -1.59 5.49
CA VAL A 33 10.37 -2.57 6.54
C VAL A 33 9.22 -3.53 6.80
N GLY A 34 9.52 -4.68 7.42
CA GLY A 34 8.54 -5.75 7.66
C GLY A 34 8.61 -6.89 6.64
N LEU A 35 9.83 -7.34 6.31
CA LEU A 35 10.12 -8.40 5.32
C LEU A 35 9.49 -8.20 3.91
N PRO A 36 9.69 -7.03 3.27
CA PRO A 36 9.36 -6.86 1.86
C PRO A 36 10.39 -7.56 0.96
N ASP A 37 9.92 -8.09 -0.16
CA ASP A 37 10.77 -8.54 -1.25
C ASP A 37 11.40 -7.37 -2.04
N ILE A 38 12.13 -7.69 -3.10
CA ILE A 38 12.77 -6.70 -3.96
C ILE A 38 11.73 -5.89 -4.75
N ALA A 39 10.66 -6.52 -5.24
CA ALA A 39 9.63 -5.86 -6.04
C ALA A 39 8.89 -4.76 -5.27
N ILE A 40 8.64 -4.98 -3.98
CA ILE A 40 8.07 -3.97 -3.08
C ILE A 40 9.10 -2.88 -2.76
N LYS A 41 10.37 -3.20 -2.56
CA LYS A 41 11.41 -2.17 -2.34
C LYS A 41 11.57 -1.25 -3.56
N GLU A 42 11.49 -1.82 -4.76
CA GLU A 42 11.55 -1.09 -6.03
C GLU A 42 10.24 -0.40 -6.41
N SER A 43 9.14 -0.69 -5.71
CA SER A 43 7.83 -0.03 -5.93
C SER A 43 7.93 1.50 -5.83
N TYR A 44 8.90 2.03 -5.09
CA TYR A 44 9.15 3.46 -4.96
C TYR A 44 9.12 4.18 -6.31
N PHE A 45 9.86 3.69 -7.31
CA PHE A 45 9.95 4.34 -8.61
C PHE A 45 8.63 4.26 -9.39
N ARG A 46 7.88 3.15 -9.22
CA ARG A 46 6.56 2.99 -9.83
C ARG A 46 5.55 3.94 -9.21
N ILE A 47 5.49 3.97 -7.88
CA ILE A 47 4.60 4.83 -7.11
C ILE A 47 4.92 6.30 -7.40
N GLU A 48 6.19 6.71 -7.35
CA GLU A 48 6.58 8.10 -7.65
C GLU A 48 6.14 8.53 -9.05
N SER A 49 6.37 7.68 -10.06
CA SER A 49 5.98 7.97 -11.45
C SER A 49 4.45 8.02 -11.61
N ALA A 50 3.74 7.04 -11.05
CA ALA A 50 2.29 6.95 -11.08
C ALA A 50 1.64 8.18 -10.43
N LEU A 51 2.07 8.53 -9.21
CA LEU A 51 1.57 9.70 -8.50
C LEU A 51 1.77 10.97 -9.32
N LYS A 52 2.96 11.16 -9.90
CA LYS A 52 3.26 12.31 -10.75
C LYS A 52 2.35 12.39 -11.97
N ASN A 53 2.12 11.27 -12.66
CA ASN A 53 1.24 11.22 -13.84
C ASN A 53 -0.25 11.38 -13.49
N CYS A 54 -0.65 11.07 -12.26
CA CYS A 54 -1.99 11.37 -11.73
C CYS A 54 -2.15 12.79 -11.18
N GLY A 55 -1.12 13.66 -11.24
CA GLY A 55 -1.17 15.03 -10.72
C GLY A 55 -0.91 15.15 -9.21
N PHE A 56 -0.52 14.07 -8.55
CA PHE A 56 -0.03 14.08 -7.18
C PHE A 56 1.49 14.22 -7.12
N LYS A 57 2.05 14.30 -5.90
CA LYS A 57 3.50 14.39 -5.69
C LYS A 57 3.99 13.38 -4.66
N MET A 58 5.17 12.81 -4.89
CA MET A 58 5.93 12.16 -3.83
C MET A 58 6.46 13.25 -2.87
N PRO A 59 6.22 13.16 -1.54
CA PRO A 59 6.73 14.15 -0.59
C PRO A 59 8.27 14.17 -0.59
N ARG A 60 8.86 15.37 -0.60
CA ARG A 60 10.33 15.56 -0.51
C ARG A 60 10.83 15.46 0.93
N GLN A 61 10.28 14.49 1.67
CA GLN A 61 10.52 14.23 3.08
C GLN A 61 10.89 12.75 3.25
N GLN A 62 11.36 12.35 4.42
CA GLN A 62 11.61 10.95 4.68
C GLN A 62 10.27 10.21 4.77
N VAL A 63 10.14 9.12 4.02
CA VAL A 63 8.97 8.25 4.04
C VAL A 63 9.39 6.89 4.61
N VAL A 64 8.71 6.45 5.65
CA VAL A 64 8.89 5.12 6.23
C VAL A 64 7.59 4.35 6.05
N VAL A 65 7.68 3.22 5.36
CA VAL A 65 6.60 2.27 5.14
C VAL A 65 6.88 1.03 5.98
N ASN A 66 6.04 0.76 6.96
CA ASN A 66 6.10 -0.44 7.79
C ASN A 66 4.98 -1.40 7.38
N MET A 67 5.31 -2.68 7.16
CA MET A 67 4.35 -3.70 6.77
C MET A 67 4.24 -4.80 7.83
N ALA A 68 3.10 -4.87 8.51
CA ALA A 68 2.81 -5.87 9.55
C ALA A 68 1.81 -6.93 9.05
N PRO A 69 1.91 -8.18 9.52
CA PRO A 69 2.81 -8.67 10.57
C PRO A 69 4.20 -9.04 10.02
N ALA A 70 5.27 -8.81 10.79
CA ALA A 70 6.65 -8.80 10.29
C ALA A 70 7.26 -10.19 10.04
N ASP A 71 6.61 -11.26 10.48
CA ASP A 71 6.95 -12.67 10.29
C ASP A 71 6.48 -13.23 8.94
N ILE A 72 5.55 -12.52 8.28
CA ILE A 72 4.98 -12.87 6.98
C ILE A 72 5.74 -12.14 5.87
N ARG A 73 6.19 -12.87 4.83
CA ARG A 73 6.86 -12.30 3.66
C ARG A 73 5.87 -11.65 2.71
N LYS A 74 6.08 -10.37 2.37
CA LYS A 74 5.24 -9.68 1.38
C LYS A 74 6.00 -9.69 0.06
N GLU A 75 5.35 -10.22 -0.97
CA GLU A 75 5.96 -10.43 -2.28
C GLU A 75 5.10 -9.80 -3.38
N GLY A 76 5.76 -9.32 -4.44
CA GLY A 76 5.11 -8.78 -5.64
C GLY A 76 4.73 -7.29 -5.56
N SER A 77 4.14 -6.80 -6.65
CA SER A 77 3.80 -5.38 -6.88
C SER A 77 2.42 -4.97 -6.35
N SER A 78 1.61 -5.90 -5.85
CA SER A 78 0.19 -5.65 -5.56
C SER A 78 -0.08 -4.65 -4.43
N TYR A 79 0.97 -4.24 -3.70
CA TYR A 79 0.92 -3.24 -2.64
C TYR A 79 1.16 -1.81 -3.14
N ASP A 80 1.44 -1.60 -4.43
CA ASP A 80 1.78 -0.29 -4.97
C ASP A 80 0.68 0.74 -4.63
N LEU A 81 -0.59 0.40 -4.91
CA LEU A 81 -1.72 1.27 -4.58
C LEU A 81 -1.92 1.46 -3.06
N THR A 82 -1.74 0.39 -2.27
CA THR A 82 -1.86 0.42 -0.80
C THR A 82 -0.88 1.42 -0.19
N ILE A 83 0.38 1.38 -0.67
CA ILE A 83 1.46 2.25 -0.21
C ILE A 83 1.26 3.67 -0.74
N ALA A 84 0.94 3.83 -2.04
CA ALA A 84 0.69 5.13 -2.66
C ALA A 84 -0.41 5.90 -1.92
N THR A 85 -1.51 5.23 -1.59
CA THR A 85 -2.63 5.81 -0.82
C THR A 85 -2.16 6.27 0.56
N GLY A 86 -1.38 5.44 1.26
CA GLY A 86 -0.80 5.80 2.56
C GLY A 86 0.14 7.02 2.47
N VAL A 87 0.96 7.12 1.41
CA VAL A 87 1.84 8.26 1.15
C VAL A 87 1.04 9.54 0.89
N LEU A 88 0.01 9.47 0.04
CA LEU A 88 -0.86 10.61 -0.25
C LEU A 88 -1.56 11.13 1.00
N ALA A 89 -2.09 10.21 1.80
CA ALA A 89 -2.76 10.54 3.04
C ALA A 89 -1.79 11.11 4.09
N ALA A 90 -0.62 10.49 4.30
CA ALA A 90 0.36 10.96 5.27
C ALA A 90 0.97 12.32 4.89
N SER A 91 0.94 12.66 3.59
CA SER A 91 1.37 13.96 3.06
C SER A 91 0.25 15.00 2.95
N GLY A 92 -0.97 14.66 3.38
CA GLY A 92 -2.13 15.56 3.36
C GLY A 92 -2.66 15.90 1.97
N GLN A 93 -2.41 15.04 0.98
CA GLN A 93 -2.90 15.22 -0.40
C GLN A 93 -4.29 14.63 -0.62
N ILE A 94 -4.73 13.73 0.26
CA ILE A 94 -6.08 13.14 0.27
C ILE A 94 -6.63 13.08 1.69
N GLU A 95 -7.94 12.97 1.81
CA GLU A 95 -8.62 12.79 3.10
C GLU A 95 -8.44 11.37 3.63
N THR A 96 -8.29 11.25 4.96
CA THR A 96 -8.01 9.97 5.63
C THR A 96 -9.23 9.32 6.26
N ALA A 97 -10.36 10.02 6.36
CA ALA A 97 -11.46 9.68 7.27
C ALA A 97 -12.04 8.26 7.08
N GLU A 98 -11.97 7.73 5.86
CA GLU A 98 -12.55 6.41 5.54
C GLU A 98 -11.49 5.37 5.16
N LEU A 99 -10.21 5.72 5.04
CA LEU A 99 -9.18 4.81 4.52
C LEU A 99 -9.05 3.52 5.35
N GLU A 100 -9.17 3.64 6.67
CA GLU A 100 -9.07 2.49 7.57
C GLU A 100 -10.24 1.51 7.45
N LYS A 101 -11.33 1.90 6.79
CA LYS A 101 -12.52 1.06 6.60
C LYS A 101 -12.44 0.19 5.36
N TYR A 102 -11.43 0.36 4.52
CA TYR A 102 -11.28 -0.38 3.27
C TYR A 102 -9.97 -1.18 3.28
N LEU A 103 -10.03 -2.33 2.63
CA LEU A 103 -8.83 -3.02 2.16
C LEU A 103 -8.58 -2.54 0.73
N ILE A 104 -7.36 -2.09 0.43
CA ILE A 104 -7.01 -1.44 -0.84
C ILE A 104 -5.81 -2.18 -1.43
N MET A 105 -5.95 -2.70 -2.65
CA MET A 105 -4.86 -3.38 -3.36
C MET A 105 -4.82 -3.01 -4.83
N GLY A 106 -3.64 -2.99 -5.42
CA GLY A 106 -3.49 -2.65 -6.83
C GLY A 106 -2.05 -2.52 -7.23
N GLU A 107 -1.75 -2.98 -8.44
CA GLU A 107 -0.46 -2.77 -9.09
C GLU A 107 -0.50 -1.46 -9.89
N LEU A 108 0.50 -0.60 -9.72
CA LEU A 108 0.56 0.67 -10.44
C LEU A 108 1.52 0.57 -11.63
N SER A 109 1.02 0.96 -12.80
CA SER A 109 1.86 1.27 -13.94
C SER A 109 2.44 2.67 -13.81
N LEU A 110 3.55 2.95 -14.51
CA LEU A 110 4.23 4.25 -14.41
C LEU A 110 3.35 5.43 -14.83
N ASP A 111 2.36 5.21 -15.69
CA ASP A 111 1.39 6.21 -16.17
C ASP A 111 0.24 6.47 -15.20
N GLY A 112 0.18 5.75 -14.07
CA GLY A 112 -0.90 5.85 -13.10
C GLY A 112 -2.07 4.90 -13.34
N SER A 113 -2.03 4.07 -14.40
CA SER A 113 -3.05 3.04 -14.61
C SER A 113 -2.91 1.89 -13.60
N LEU A 114 -4.05 1.31 -13.23
CA LEU A 114 -4.13 0.18 -12.31
C LEU A 114 -4.11 -1.14 -13.09
N GLN A 115 -3.27 -2.05 -12.63
CA GLN A 115 -3.21 -3.43 -13.12
C GLN A 115 -3.93 -4.36 -12.14
N PRO A 116 -4.57 -5.43 -12.66
CA PRO A 116 -5.27 -6.39 -11.82
C PRO A 116 -4.30 -7.13 -10.90
N ILE A 117 -4.76 -7.45 -9.69
CA ILE A 117 -3.99 -8.25 -8.75
C ILE A 117 -4.41 -9.72 -8.79
N LYS A 118 -3.50 -10.61 -8.39
CA LYS A 118 -3.82 -12.03 -8.17
C LYS A 118 -4.47 -12.20 -6.79
N GLY A 119 -5.38 -13.17 -6.69
CA GLY A 119 -6.00 -13.52 -5.41
C GLY A 119 -7.09 -12.53 -4.93
N ALA A 120 -7.68 -11.75 -5.83
CA ALA A 120 -8.77 -10.83 -5.50
C ALA A 120 -9.94 -11.50 -4.75
N LEU A 121 -10.29 -12.75 -5.10
CA LEU A 121 -11.38 -13.48 -4.45
C LEU A 121 -11.11 -13.82 -2.97
N PRO A 122 -10.01 -14.52 -2.60
CA PRO A 122 -9.72 -14.79 -1.19
C PRO A 122 -9.50 -13.49 -0.40
N ILE A 123 -8.92 -12.46 -1.01
CA ILE A 123 -8.76 -11.13 -0.39
C ILE A 123 -10.11 -10.51 -0.07
N ALA A 124 -11.03 -10.48 -1.04
CA ALA A 124 -12.39 -9.95 -0.84
C ALA A 124 -13.15 -10.72 0.25
N ALA A 125 -13.00 -12.05 0.28
CA ALA A 125 -13.59 -12.91 1.30
C ALA A 125 -13.03 -12.58 2.70
N GLN A 126 -11.71 -12.39 2.81
CA GLN A 126 -11.06 -11.99 4.06
C GLN A 126 -11.49 -10.59 4.51
N ALA A 127 -11.54 -9.63 3.59
CA ALA A 127 -11.99 -8.27 3.88
C ALA A 127 -13.42 -8.26 4.45
N ARG A 128 -14.31 -9.05 3.84
CA ARG A 128 -15.69 -9.23 4.33
C ARG A 128 -15.73 -9.90 5.70
N LYS A 129 -14.92 -10.94 5.92
CA LYS A 129 -14.84 -11.67 7.19
C LYS A 129 -14.36 -10.78 8.34
N GLU A 130 -13.40 -9.89 8.08
CA GLU A 130 -12.87 -8.93 9.07
C GLU A 130 -13.75 -7.68 9.24
N GLY A 131 -14.82 -7.54 8.46
CA GLY A 131 -15.79 -6.45 8.60
C GLY A 131 -15.36 -5.13 7.96
N TYR A 132 -14.42 -5.15 7.01
CA TYR A 132 -14.15 -3.95 6.19
C TYR A 132 -15.40 -3.55 5.39
N LYS A 133 -15.57 -2.24 5.21
CA LYS A 133 -16.66 -1.65 4.43
C LYS A 133 -16.59 -2.05 2.96
N GLY A 134 -15.40 -2.31 2.44
CA GLY A 134 -15.20 -2.82 1.08
C GLY A 134 -13.76 -3.22 0.79
N PHE A 135 -13.61 -3.87 -0.36
CA PHE A 135 -12.33 -4.12 -1.00
C PHE A 135 -12.26 -3.27 -2.27
N ILE A 136 -11.22 -2.44 -2.38
CA ILE A 136 -10.92 -1.57 -3.52
C ILE A 136 -9.72 -2.14 -4.28
#